data_AF-A0A7C5SDM1-F1
#
_entry.id   AF-A0A7C5SDM1-F1
#
_cell.length_a   1.000
_cell.length_b   1.000
_cell.length_c   1.000
_cell.angle_alpha   90.00
_cell.angle_beta   90.00
_cell.angle_gamma   90.00
#
_symmetry.space_group_name_H-M   'P 1'
#
loop_
_entity.id
_entity.type
_entity.pdbx_description
1 polymer ?
#
loop_
_entity_poly.entity_id
_entity_poly.type
_entity_poly.pdbx_seq_one_letter_code
_entity_poly.pdbx_strand_id
1 'polypeptide(L)'
;MAPFWQTRPLAAMTTEQWESLCDHCGRCCLVKLEDEDTGDIFTTRVVCAQYDIACGRCGEYARRFEKVADCINLTPENVGSIPWLPETCAYRRLH
;
A
#
# COMPACT_ATOMS: atom_id res chain seq x y z
N MET A 1 -16.38 -13.66 17.60
CA MET A 1 -15.39 -12.67 18.09
C MET A 1 -15.16 -11.70 16.95
N ALA A 2 -15.29 -10.38 17.18
CA ALA A 2 -15.05 -9.40 16.11
C ALA A 2 -13.54 -9.37 15.78
N PRO A 3 -13.16 -9.19 14.50
CA PRO A 3 -11.76 -9.00 14.13
C PRO A 3 -11.13 -7.78 14.81
N PHE A 4 -9.82 -7.83 15.08
CA PHE A 4 -9.12 -6.78 15.83
C PHE A 4 -9.22 -5.41 15.14
N TRP A 5 -9.23 -5.36 13.81
CA TRP A 5 -9.33 -4.11 13.04
C TRP A 5 -10.69 -3.43 13.14
N GLN A 6 -11.70 -4.09 13.68
CA GLN A 6 -13.01 -3.49 13.97
C GLN A 6 -13.11 -2.92 15.38
N THR A 7 -12.23 -3.34 16.29
CA THR A 7 -12.32 -3.00 17.72
C THR A 7 -11.14 -2.19 18.23
N ARG A 8 -10.04 -2.13 17.47
CA ARG A 8 -8.81 -1.44 17.84
C ARG A 8 -8.57 -0.27 16.90
N PRO A 9 -8.43 0.97 17.41
CA PRO A 9 -8.08 2.12 16.60
C PRO A 9 -6.78 1.90 15.83
N LEU A 10 -6.68 2.45 14.60
CA LEU A 10 -5.47 2.32 13.78
C LEU A 10 -4.20 2.74 14.52
N ALA A 11 -4.24 3.88 15.21
CA ALA A 11 -3.12 4.42 15.98
C ALA A 11 -2.69 3.53 17.17
N ALA A 12 -3.54 2.57 17.57
CA ALA A 12 -3.21 1.63 18.63
C ALA A 12 -2.59 0.33 18.10
N MET A 13 -2.65 0.04 16.80
CA MET A 13 -2.16 -1.21 16.21
C MET A 13 -0.65 -1.36 16.34
N THR A 14 -0.17 -2.59 16.54
CA THR A 14 1.27 -2.87 16.40
C THR A 14 1.65 -2.90 14.93
N THR A 15 2.94 -2.82 14.63
CA THR A 15 3.45 -2.97 13.27
C THR A 15 2.99 -4.29 12.66
N GLU A 16 3.02 -5.40 13.38
CA GLU A 16 2.60 -6.71 12.88
C GLU A 16 1.11 -6.74 12.54
N GLN A 17 0.28 -6.15 13.40
CA GLN A 17 -1.16 -6.03 13.16
C GLN A 17 -1.44 -5.15 11.94
N TRP A 18 -0.78 -4.01 11.84
CA TRP A 18 -0.87 -3.13 10.69
C TRP A 18 -0.47 -3.86 9.40
N GLU A 19 0.74 -4.42 9.35
CA GLU A 19 1.26 -5.15 8.19
C GLU A 19 0.35 -6.32 7.78
N SER A 20 -0.28 -7.01 8.74
CA SER A 20 -1.25 -8.08 8.46
C SER A 20 -2.55 -7.62 7.77
N LEU A 21 -2.83 -6.31 7.74
CA LEU A 21 -3.97 -5.77 7.00
C LEU A 21 -3.73 -5.81 5.50
N CYS A 22 -2.48 -5.85 5.04
CA CYS A 22 -2.20 -5.87 3.61
C CYS A 22 -2.83 -7.11 2.96
N ASP A 23 -3.70 -6.89 1.98
CA ASP A 23 -4.32 -7.95 1.18
C ASP A 23 -3.44 -8.38 -0.01
N HIS A 24 -2.20 -7.88 -0.08
CA HIS A 24 -1.24 -8.12 -1.15
C HIS A 24 -1.77 -7.84 -2.57
N CYS A 25 -2.75 -6.93 -2.72
CA CYS A 25 -3.32 -6.60 -4.03
C CYS A 25 -2.32 -5.99 -5.04
N GLY A 26 -1.13 -5.60 -4.60
CA GLY A 26 -0.03 -5.19 -5.47
C GLY A 26 -0.19 -3.82 -6.15
N ARG A 27 -1.29 -3.10 -5.92
CA ARG A 27 -1.56 -1.79 -6.53
C ARG A 27 -0.56 -0.71 -6.09
N CYS A 28 -0.01 -0.81 -4.87
CA CYS A 28 1.08 0.05 -4.43
C CYS A 28 2.38 -0.17 -5.23
N CYS A 29 2.58 -1.33 -5.87
CA CYS A 29 3.76 -1.66 -6.66
C CYS A 29 3.71 -1.16 -8.12
N LEU A 30 2.56 -0.67 -8.60
CA LEU A 30 2.44 -0.05 -9.92
C LEU A 30 3.19 1.28 -9.95
N VAL A 31 3.80 1.65 -11.07
CA VAL A 31 4.41 2.98 -11.23
C VAL A 31 3.30 4.01 -11.42
N LYS A 32 3.45 5.15 -10.74
CA LYS A 32 2.58 6.31 -10.85
C LYS A 32 3.33 7.40 -11.59
N LEU A 33 2.63 8.09 -12.48
CA LEU A 33 3.12 9.29 -13.15
C LEU A 33 2.30 10.45 -12.64
N GLU A 34 2.97 11.52 -12.24
CA GLU A 34 2.34 12.78 -11.87
C GLU A 34 2.55 13.76 -13.02
N ASP A 35 1.47 14.42 -13.44
CA ASP A 35 1.54 15.51 -14.40
C ASP A 35 2.16 16.75 -13.74
N GLU A 36 3.18 17.33 -14.36
CA GLU A 36 3.94 18.44 -13.77
C GLU A 36 3.16 19.77 -13.74
N ASP A 37 2.17 19.93 -14.62
CA ASP A 37 1.37 21.15 -14.73
C ASP A 37 0.11 21.08 -13.87
N THR A 38 -0.54 19.90 -13.79
CA THR A 38 -1.82 19.73 -13.08
C THR A 38 -1.71 19.03 -11.73
N GLY A 39 -0.65 18.26 -11.48
CA GLY A 39 -0.52 17.38 -10.32
C GLY A 39 -1.40 16.13 -10.39
N ASP A 40 -2.01 15.83 -11.54
CA ASP A 40 -2.85 14.64 -11.72
C ASP A 40 -1.99 13.37 -11.68
N ILE A 41 -2.46 12.36 -10.95
CA ILE A 41 -1.72 11.11 -10.77
C ILE A 41 -2.33 9.97 -11.58
N PHE A 42 -1.55 9.46 -12.53
CA PHE A 42 -1.92 8.37 -13.41
C PHE A 42 -1.27 7.07 -12.97
N THR A 43 -2.10 6.03 -12.79
CA THR A 43 -1.60 4.68 -12.52
C THR A 43 -1.28 3.97 -13.83
N THR A 44 -0.07 3.43 -13.94
CA THR A 44 0.37 2.70 -15.13
C THR A 44 0.23 1.19 -14.95
N ARG A 45 0.50 0.43 -16.03
CA ARG A 45 0.68 -1.04 -15.98
C ARG A 45 2.14 -1.45 -15.77
N VAL A 46 3.05 -0.50 -15.57
CA VAL A 46 4.45 -0.77 -15.25
C VAL A 46 4.52 -1.10 -13.76
N VAL A 47 5.26 -2.15 -13.41
CA VAL A 47 5.39 -2.66 -12.04
C VAL A 47 6.81 -2.46 -11.54
N CYS A 48 7.00 -2.44 -10.21
CA CYS A 48 8.34 -2.44 -9.62
C CYS A 48 9.08 -3.76 -9.87
N ALA A 49 10.40 -3.74 -9.69
CA ALA A 49 11.28 -4.89 -9.95
C ALA A 49 10.98 -6.14 -9.11
N GLN A 50 10.25 -6.01 -8.00
CA GLN A 50 9.91 -7.13 -7.09
C GLN A 50 8.45 -7.57 -7.21
N TYR A 51 7.72 -7.09 -8.21
CA TYR A 51 6.33 -7.52 -8.43
C TYR A 51 6.30 -8.90 -9.09
N ASP A 52 5.52 -9.81 -8.50
CA ASP A 52 5.27 -11.12 -9.08
C ASP A 52 4.06 -11.02 -10.03
N ILE A 53 4.35 -10.98 -11.33
CA ILE A 53 3.32 -10.88 -12.38
C ILE A 53 2.43 -12.12 -12.43
N ALA A 54 2.96 -13.31 -12.14
CA ALA A 54 2.19 -14.55 -12.20
C ALA A 54 1.17 -14.61 -11.06
N CYS A 55 1.54 -14.15 -9.86
CA CYS A 55 0.65 -14.12 -8.71
C CYS A 55 -0.14 -12.81 -8.56
N GLY A 56 0.21 -11.76 -9.31
CA GLY A 56 -0.44 -10.44 -9.24
C GLY A 56 -0.20 -9.67 -7.93
N ARG A 57 0.94 -9.89 -7.26
CA ARG A 57 1.23 -9.34 -5.92
C ARG A 57 2.68 -8.93 -5.74
N CYS A 58 3.00 -8.29 -4.62
CA CYS A 58 4.39 -8.04 -4.25
C CYS A 58 5.10 -9.36 -3.91
N GLY A 59 6.20 -9.67 -4.61
CA GLY A 59 6.97 -10.90 -4.39
C GLY A 59 7.88 -10.86 -3.15
N GLU A 60 8.32 -9.67 -2.75
CA GLU A 60 9.26 -9.46 -1.63
C GLU A 60 8.66 -8.54 -0.55
N TYR A 61 7.38 -8.71 -0.20
CA TYR A 61 6.68 -7.77 0.68
C TYR A 61 7.36 -7.55 2.03
N ALA A 62 7.87 -8.62 2.66
CA ALA A 62 8.56 -8.54 3.95
C ALA A 62 9.91 -7.80 3.88
N ARG A 63 10.52 -7.75 2.69
CA ARG A 63 11.84 -7.14 2.44
C ARG A 63 11.75 -5.95 1.49
N ARG A 64 10.55 -5.43 1.26
CA ARG A 64 10.25 -4.48 0.17
C ARG A 64 11.10 -3.21 0.22
N PHE A 65 11.37 -2.71 1.42
CA PHE A 65 12.22 -1.53 1.65
C PHE A 65 13.71 -1.83 1.46
N GLU A 66 14.15 -3.07 1.65
CA GLU A 66 15.53 -3.49 1.34
C GLU A 66 15.73 -3.64 -0.18
N LYS A 67 14.70 -4.08 -0.89
CA LYS A 67 14.78 -4.46 -2.31
C LYS A 67 14.46 -3.31 -3.26
N VAL A 68 13.63 -2.36 -2.85
CA VAL A 68 13.18 -1.24 -3.67
C VAL A 68 13.26 0.03 -2.83
N ALA A 69 14.23 0.90 -3.16
CA ALA A 69 14.45 2.15 -2.42
C ALA A 69 13.21 3.06 -2.43
N ASP A 70 12.47 3.09 -3.55
CA ASP A 70 11.28 3.92 -3.72
C ASP A 70 9.98 3.24 -3.23
N CYS A 71 10.08 2.14 -2.47
CA CYS A 71 8.89 1.49 -1.94
C CYS A 71 8.21 2.41 -0.92
N ILE A 72 6.94 2.74 -1.15
CA ILE A 72 6.19 3.58 -0.23
C ILE A 72 5.97 2.88 1.12
N ASN A 73 6.26 3.60 2.20
CA ASN A 73 5.88 3.17 3.54
C ASN A 73 4.48 3.66 3.87
N LEU A 74 3.49 2.77 3.82
CA LEU A 74 2.11 3.08 4.21
C LEU A 74 1.98 2.95 5.72
N THR A 75 1.68 4.05 6.40
CA THR A 75 1.52 4.10 7.85
C THR A 75 0.11 4.57 8.22
N PRO A 76 -0.34 4.31 9.46
CA PRO A 76 -1.63 4.83 9.93
C PRO A 76 -1.78 6.34 9.76
N GLU A 77 -0.68 7.10 9.84
CA GLU A 77 -0.67 8.56 9.79
C GLU A 77 -0.77 9.12 8.37
N ASN A 78 -0.24 8.40 7.37
CA ASN A 78 -0.14 8.91 6.00
C ASN A 78 -1.16 8.30 5.03
N VAL A 79 -1.76 7.16 5.36
CA VAL A 79 -2.59 6.43 4.38
C VAL A 79 -3.80 7.25 3.90
N GLY A 80 -4.37 8.08 4.77
CA GLY A 80 -5.49 8.95 4.41
C GLY A 80 -5.12 10.13 3.52
N SER A 81 -3.83 10.53 3.50
CA SER A 81 -3.35 11.66 2.73
C SER A 81 -2.78 11.28 1.36
N ILE A 82 -2.73 10.00 1.00
CA ILE A 82 -2.16 9.53 -0.27
C ILE A 82 -3.28 9.45 -1.33
N PRO A 83 -3.41 10.42 -2.24
CA PRO A 83 -4.59 10.53 -3.11
C PRO A 83 -4.71 9.37 -4.11
N TRP A 84 -3.57 8.87 -4.62
CA TRP A 84 -3.52 7.83 -5.64
C TRP A 84 -3.73 6.41 -5.12
N LEU A 85 -3.73 6.23 -3.79
CA LEU A 85 -3.96 4.92 -3.20
C LEU A 85 -5.43 4.52 -3.44
N PRO A 86 -5.75 3.36 -4.03
CA PRO A 86 -7.13 3.03 -4.38
C PRO A 86 -8.00 2.93 -3.11
N GLU A 87 -9.28 3.31 -3.22
CA GLU A 87 -10.27 3.18 -2.14
C GLU A 87 -10.42 1.73 -1.66
N THR A 88 -10.08 0.76 -2.51
CA THR A 88 -10.10 -0.66 -2.17
C THR A 88 -8.91 -1.10 -1.32
N CYS A 89 -7.89 -0.26 -1.12
CA CYS A 89 -6.70 -0.61 -0.32
C CYS A 89 -7.11 -0.91 1.12
N ALA A 90 -6.71 -2.06 1.64
CA ALA A 90 -7.08 -2.50 2.99
C ALA A 90 -6.73 -1.47 4.08
N TYR A 91 -5.58 -0.81 3.97
CA TYR A 91 -5.19 0.28 4.89
C TYR A 91 -6.11 1.49 4.78
N ARG A 92 -6.43 1.93 3.56
CA ARG A 92 -7.27 3.11 3.31
C ARG A 92 -8.70 2.89 3.76
N ARG A 93 -9.22 1.67 3.65
CA ARG A 93 -10.58 1.32 4.06
C ARG A 93 -10.83 1.43 5.57
N LEU A 94 -9.77 1.43 6.37
CA LEU A 94 -9.83 1.47 7.82
C LEU A 94 -9.47 2.85 8.40
N HIS A 95 -9.05 3.79 7.55
CA HIS A 95 -8.67 5.16 7.91
C HIS A 95 -9.85 6.12 7.79
#